data_AF-A0A8T3X620-F1
#
_entry.id   AF-A0A8T3X620-F1
#
_cell.length_a   1.000
_cell.length_b   1.000
_cell.length_c   1.000
_cell.angle_alpha   90.00
_cell.angle_beta   90.00
_cell.angle_gamma   90.00
#
_symmetry.space_group_name_H-M   'P 1'
#
loop_
_entity.id
_entity.type
_entity.pdbx_description
1 polymer ?
#
loop_
_entity_poly.entity_id
_entity_poly.type
_entity_poly.pdbx_seq_one_letter_code
_entity_poly.pdbx_strand_id
1 'polypeptide(L)'
;MKAIIFNDKDNSDRSLNRLNKKRSFDDKRFWKIGLFHGYIFDKVKGLLVNQCSSIELVKTLIYTGEYNPRAINNVKKSCGLKIKEMNELIKKENLLLTKVNSIIGHDELKKEVLEHVNSVKNIFESLKNRYVDAISKQGKNSDGQKAFFSYVRENLLFTELRTTPLVTRDGIIQQKGVDAKFATDLILLAQSNAFDVAILLSGDADLKESIKLIRERYGKLVVVVAYRSPRPEDHIENTISDDLLKECDYFFNLYDFSENEIFKISDKKIPKKELLTNNPPHPSYVDQVYPTGAALVTNRKY
;
A
#
# COMPACT_ATOMS: atom_id res chain seq x y z
N MET A 1 24.10 -9.85 -20.23
CA MET A 1 23.39 -10.36 -19.04
C MET A 1 21.92 -10.01 -19.13
N LYS A 2 21.05 -10.93 -18.72
CA LYS A 2 19.60 -10.76 -18.64
C LYS A 2 19.21 -10.35 -17.23
N ALA A 3 18.47 -9.25 -17.09
CA ALA A 3 17.96 -8.78 -15.81
C ALA A 3 16.45 -8.92 -15.73
N ILE A 4 15.95 -9.30 -14.55
CA ILE A 4 14.52 -9.22 -14.22
C ILE A 4 14.35 -8.41 -12.94
N ILE A 5 13.40 -7.47 -12.97
CA ILE A 5 12.96 -6.75 -11.77
C ILE A 5 11.82 -7.53 -11.13
N PHE A 6 11.98 -7.89 -9.86
CA PHE A 6 10.94 -8.46 -9.03
C PHE A 6 10.51 -7.41 -8.00
N ASN A 7 9.33 -6.85 -8.22
CA ASN A 7 8.80 -5.76 -7.43
C ASN A 7 7.70 -6.24 -6.48
N ASP A 8 8.00 -6.35 -5.19
CA ASP A 8 6.98 -6.50 -4.16
C ASP A 8 6.35 -5.14 -3.92
N LYS A 9 5.16 -4.92 -4.49
CA LYS A 9 4.54 -3.60 -4.51
C LYS A 9 4.36 -3.02 -3.11
N ASP A 10 3.95 -3.85 -2.15
CA ASP A 10 3.66 -3.38 -0.79
C ASP A 10 4.94 -3.07 -0.03
N ASN A 11 6.01 -3.84 -0.23
CA ASN A 11 7.31 -3.53 0.35
C ASN A 11 7.95 -2.30 -0.33
N SER A 12 7.97 -2.24 -1.66
CA SER A 12 8.51 -1.11 -2.41
C SER A 12 7.81 0.20 -2.08
N ASP A 13 6.48 0.19 -2.01
CA ASP A 13 5.70 1.38 -1.64
C ASP A 13 6.00 1.79 -0.20
N ARG A 14 6.15 0.83 0.72
CA ARG A 14 6.56 1.13 2.10
C ARG A 14 7.94 1.79 2.13
N SER A 15 8.93 1.26 1.41
CA SER A 15 10.29 1.80 1.34
C SER A 15 10.31 3.21 0.76
N LEU A 16 9.65 3.44 -0.37
CA LEU A 16 9.54 4.76 -0.99
C LEU A 16 8.81 5.74 -0.05
N ASN A 17 7.74 5.32 0.63
CA ASN A 17 7.05 6.17 1.58
C ASN A 17 7.89 6.56 2.80
N ARG A 18 8.96 5.82 3.15
CA ARG A 18 9.92 6.26 4.18
C ARG A 18 10.68 7.51 3.77
N LEU A 19 10.97 7.69 2.47
CA LEU A 19 11.58 8.93 1.96
C LEU A 19 10.67 10.16 2.16
N ASN A 20 9.36 9.96 2.20
CA ASN A 20 8.39 11.03 2.47
C ASN A 20 8.25 11.37 3.96
N LYS A 21 8.70 10.51 4.90
CA LYS A 21 8.52 10.75 6.33
C LYS A 21 9.36 11.90 6.87
N LYS A 22 10.51 12.18 6.24
CA LYS A 22 11.37 13.32 6.59
C LYS A 22 10.97 14.63 5.91
N ARG A 23 10.05 14.57 4.96
CA ARG A 23 9.69 15.72 4.12
C ARG A 23 8.58 16.53 4.77
N SER A 24 8.64 17.84 4.57
CA SER A 24 7.53 18.74 4.88
C SER A 24 6.28 18.32 4.10
N PHE A 25 5.10 18.80 4.50
CA PHE A 25 3.86 18.45 3.82
C PHE A 25 3.88 18.81 2.33
N ASP A 26 4.43 19.97 1.98
CA ASP A 26 4.50 20.51 0.60
C ASP A 26 5.61 19.89 -0.25
N ASP A 27 6.56 19.21 0.40
CA ASP A 27 7.68 18.53 -0.27
C ASP A 27 7.43 17.03 -0.49
N LYS A 28 6.26 16.51 -0.06
CA LYS A 28 5.93 15.10 -0.27
C LYS A 28 5.89 14.76 -1.75
N ARG A 29 6.31 13.54 -2.05
CA ARG A 29 6.45 13.02 -3.40
C ARG A 29 5.40 11.97 -3.74
N PHE A 30 5.04 11.93 -5.01
CA PHE A 30 4.28 10.88 -5.64
C PHE A 30 5.21 10.04 -6.53
N TRP A 31 5.37 8.77 -6.21
CA TRP A 31 6.33 7.89 -6.86
C TRP A 31 5.80 7.39 -8.21
N LYS A 32 6.55 7.60 -9.28
CA LYS A 32 6.21 7.14 -10.63
C LYS A 32 6.87 5.79 -10.87
N ILE A 33 6.08 4.73 -10.76
CA ILE A 33 6.61 3.35 -10.72
C ILE A 33 7.45 3.00 -11.96
N GLY A 34 7.04 3.42 -13.16
CA GLY A 34 7.81 3.19 -14.40
C GLY A 34 9.15 3.92 -14.40
N LEU A 35 9.17 5.19 -13.95
CA LEU A 35 10.42 5.96 -13.81
C LEU A 35 11.33 5.35 -12.74
N PHE A 36 10.75 4.90 -11.62
CA PHE A 36 11.49 4.23 -10.57
C PHE A 36 12.14 2.94 -11.06
N HIS A 37 11.40 2.07 -11.75
CA HIS A 37 11.94 0.82 -12.30
C HIS A 37 13.06 1.07 -13.31
N GLY A 38 12.86 1.99 -14.26
CA GLY A 38 13.87 2.36 -15.25
C GLY A 38 15.13 2.91 -14.59
N TYR A 39 14.96 3.81 -13.62
CA TYR A 39 16.06 4.42 -12.90
C TYR A 39 16.88 3.40 -12.07
N ILE A 40 16.21 2.46 -11.39
CA ILE A 40 16.91 1.37 -10.69
C ILE A 40 17.68 0.48 -11.67
N PHE A 41 17.08 0.13 -12.81
CA PHE A 41 17.75 -0.65 -13.83
C PHE A 41 19.01 0.05 -14.35
N ASP A 42 18.94 1.35 -14.63
CA ASP A 42 20.09 2.15 -15.05
C ASP A 42 21.20 2.18 -13.99
N LYS A 43 20.85 2.26 -12.70
CA LYS A 43 21.83 2.15 -11.61
C LYS A 43 22.52 0.78 -11.59
N VAL A 44 21.77 -0.32 -11.77
CA VAL A 44 22.34 -1.67 -11.84
C VAL A 44 23.25 -1.82 -13.07
N LYS A 45 22.84 -1.25 -14.21
CA LYS A 45 23.66 -1.23 -15.42
C LYS A 45 24.99 -0.48 -15.21
N GLY A 46 24.96 0.66 -14.54
CA GLY A 46 26.16 1.41 -14.17
C GLY A 46 27.08 0.62 -13.23
N LEU A 47 26.51 -0.09 -12.26
CA LEU A 47 27.25 -0.94 -11.31
C LEU A 47 27.98 -2.09 -12.00
N LEU A 48 27.37 -2.70 -13.02
CA LEU A 48 27.87 -3.90 -13.70
C LEU A 48 28.62 -3.61 -15.01
N VAL A 49 28.91 -2.34 -15.31
CA VAL A 49 29.53 -1.91 -16.58
C VAL A 49 30.89 -2.57 -16.86
N ASN A 50 31.66 -2.87 -15.81
CA ASN A 50 32.97 -3.52 -15.93
C ASN A 50 32.89 -5.06 -15.91
N GLN A 51 31.71 -5.63 -15.66
CA GLN A 51 31.50 -7.07 -15.50
C GLN A 51 30.83 -7.71 -16.72
N CYS A 52 30.21 -6.92 -17.60
CA CYS A 52 29.58 -7.43 -18.81
C CYS A 52 29.56 -6.38 -19.94
N SER A 53 29.57 -6.84 -21.18
CA SER A 53 29.48 -5.98 -22.37
C SER A 53 28.10 -5.33 -22.53
N SER A 54 27.04 -6.01 -22.10
CA SER A 54 25.68 -5.49 -22.12
C SER A 54 24.81 -6.13 -21.05
N ILE A 55 23.82 -5.37 -20.59
CA ILE A 55 22.72 -5.85 -19.73
C ILE A 55 21.39 -5.41 -20.35
N GLU A 56 20.44 -6.33 -20.39
CA GLU A 56 19.11 -6.14 -20.95
C GLU A 56 18.05 -6.42 -19.89
N LEU A 57 17.06 -5.53 -19.78
CA LEU A 57 15.89 -5.77 -18.94
C LEU A 57 14.90 -6.66 -19.71
N VAL A 58 14.79 -7.92 -19.28
CA VAL A 58 13.91 -8.91 -19.92
C VAL A 58 12.46 -8.69 -19.51
N LYS A 59 12.22 -8.44 -18.22
CA LYS A 59 10.88 -8.30 -17.67
C LYS A 59 10.90 -7.60 -16.31
N THR A 60 9.79 -6.94 -15.99
CA THR A 60 9.43 -6.51 -14.64
C THR A 60 8.22 -7.29 -14.16
N LEU A 61 8.30 -7.88 -12.97
CA LEU A 61 7.22 -8.62 -12.32
C LEU A 61 6.75 -7.85 -11.10
N ILE A 62 5.48 -7.43 -11.07
CA ILE A 62 4.89 -6.68 -9.95
C ILE A 62 3.97 -7.60 -9.15
N TYR A 63 4.35 -7.88 -7.91
CA TYR A 63 3.65 -8.76 -6.98
C TYR A 63 2.75 -7.96 -6.05
N THR A 64 1.46 -8.32 -5.98
CA THR A 64 0.48 -7.63 -5.12
C THR A 64 -0.80 -8.45 -4.93
N GLY A 65 -1.55 -8.20 -3.86
CA GLY A 65 -2.89 -8.78 -3.71
C GLY A 65 -3.91 -8.16 -4.68
N GLU A 66 -4.93 -8.92 -5.07
CA GLU A 66 -6.02 -8.48 -5.95
C GLU A 66 -7.38 -8.49 -5.24
N TYR A 67 -8.07 -7.35 -5.29
CA TYR A 67 -9.43 -7.21 -4.82
C TYR A 67 -10.34 -8.08 -5.67
N ASN A 68 -11.07 -8.97 -5.00
CA ASN A 68 -12.13 -9.75 -5.60
C ASN A 68 -13.49 -9.36 -4.99
N PRO A 69 -14.60 -9.53 -5.74
CA PRO A 69 -15.93 -9.19 -5.25
C PRO A 69 -16.29 -9.88 -3.92
N ARG A 70 -15.81 -11.11 -3.71
CA ARG A 70 -16.07 -11.88 -2.48
C ARG A 70 -15.45 -11.20 -1.26
N ALA A 71 -14.22 -10.71 -1.33
CA ALA A 71 -13.56 -10.01 -0.24
C ALA A 71 -14.31 -8.71 0.13
N ILE A 72 -14.71 -7.92 -0.87
CA ILE A 72 -15.47 -6.67 -0.64
C ILE A 72 -16.83 -6.98 0.00
N ASN A 73 -17.54 -7.99 -0.50
CA ASN A 73 -18.84 -8.37 0.04
C ASN A 73 -18.75 -8.91 1.47
N ASN A 74 -17.68 -9.64 1.80
CA ASN A 74 -17.44 -10.12 3.16
C ASN A 74 -17.23 -8.96 4.15
N VAL A 75 -16.49 -7.92 3.76
CA VAL A 75 -16.36 -6.70 4.57
C VAL A 75 -17.71 -6.03 4.75
N LYS A 76 -18.46 -5.81 3.66
CA LYS A 76 -19.80 -5.21 3.71
C LYS A 76 -20.73 -6.00 4.64
N LYS A 77 -20.71 -7.33 4.58
CA LYS A 77 -21.52 -8.20 5.45
C LYS A 77 -21.09 -8.07 6.92
N SER A 78 -19.81 -8.22 7.22
CA SER A 78 -19.29 -8.15 8.59
C SER A 78 -19.56 -6.79 9.23
N CYS A 79 -19.16 -5.70 8.55
CA CYS A 79 -19.38 -4.34 9.01
C CYS A 79 -20.88 -4.00 9.06
N GLY A 80 -21.69 -4.47 8.10
CA GLY A 80 -23.13 -4.25 8.07
C GLY A 80 -23.85 -4.85 9.28
N LEU A 81 -23.45 -6.06 9.72
CA LEU A 81 -23.98 -6.66 10.95
C LEU A 81 -23.64 -5.80 12.18
N LYS A 82 -22.40 -5.31 12.27
CA LYS A 82 -21.97 -4.44 13.37
C LYS A 82 -22.67 -3.07 13.36
N ILE A 83 -22.91 -2.50 12.18
CA ILE A 83 -23.70 -1.27 12.05
C ILE A 83 -25.14 -1.48 12.55
N LYS A 84 -25.76 -2.62 12.20
CA LYS A 84 -27.10 -2.96 12.68
C LYS A 84 -27.14 -3.10 14.20
N GLU A 85 -26.17 -3.79 14.78
CA GLU A 85 -26.00 -3.92 16.24
C GLU A 85 -25.89 -2.55 16.92
N MET A 86 -25.03 -1.66 16.40
CA MET A 86 -24.86 -0.31 16.95
C MET A 86 -26.14 0.53 16.83
N ASN A 87 -26.88 0.43 15.73
CA ASN A 87 -28.15 1.15 15.57
C ASN A 87 -29.20 0.72 16.61
N GLU A 88 -29.27 -0.57 16.94
CA GLU A 88 -30.18 -1.06 18.00
C GLU A 88 -29.76 -0.54 19.39
N LEU A 89 -28.46 -0.49 19.69
CA LEU A 89 -27.96 0.10 20.94
C LEU A 89 -28.28 1.59 21.03
N ILE A 90 -28.01 2.36 19.97
CA ILE A 90 -28.34 3.79 19.88
C ILE A 90 -29.85 4.02 20.08
N LYS A 91 -30.70 3.15 19.52
CA LYS A 91 -32.15 3.22 19.71
C LYS A 91 -32.55 3.00 21.17
N LYS A 92 -31.90 2.07 21.88
CA LYS A 92 -32.12 1.85 23.32
C LYS A 92 -31.70 3.07 24.14
N GLU A 93 -30.54 3.66 23.84
CA GLU A 93 -30.08 4.88 24.52
C GLU A 93 -31.02 6.07 24.27
N ASN A 94 -31.52 6.25 23.04
CA ASN A 94 -32.51 7.28 22.75
C ASN A 94 -33.81 7.09 23.55
N LEU A 95 -34.27 5.83 23.70
CA LEU A 95 -35.44 5.53 24.53
C LEU A 95 -35.19 5.86 26.01
N LEU A 96 -33.99 5.57 26.52
CA LEU A 96 -33.59 5.93 27.88
C LEU A 96 -33.55 7.46 28.07
N LEU A 97 -32.99 8.21 27.12
CA LEU A 97 -33.02 9.68 27.14
C LEU A 97 -34.46 10.21 27.22
N THR A 98 -35.39 9.67 26.43
CA THR A 98 -36.81 10.06 26.49
C THR A 98 -37.41 9.78 27.88
N LYS A 99 -37.14 8.59 28.45
CA LYS A 99 -37.63 8.22 29.79
C LYS A 99 -37.08 9.13 30.88
N VAL A 100 -35.77 9.37 30.89
CA VAL A 100 -35.11 10.26 31.87
C VAL A 100 -35.65 11.69 31.75
N ASN A 101 -35.86 12.18 30.52
CA ASN A 101 -36.44 13.50 30.30
C ASN A 101 -37.88 13.64 30.82
N SER A 102 -38.66 12.56 30.87
CA SER A 102 -40.03 12.55 31.40
C SER A 102 -40.15 12.54 32.93
N ILE A 103 -39.05 12.28 33.64
CA ILE A 103 -39.03 12.30 35.12
C ILE A 103 -39.16 13.75 35.60
N ILE A 104 -40.04 13.94 36.60
CA ILE A 104 -40.33 15.21 37.27
C ILE A 104 -39.50 15.28 38.56
N GLY A 105 -38.82 16.40 38.79
CA GLY A 105 -37.92 16.61 39.93
C GLY A 105 -36.55 15.94 39.74
N HIS A 106 -35.70 16.02 40.77
CA HIS A 106 -34.32 15.50 40.78
C HIS A 106 -33.43 16.07 39.66
N ASP A 107 -33.49 17.37 39.40
CA ASP A 107 -32.85 18.01 38.25
C ASP A 107 -31.34 17.75 38.13
N GLU A 108 -30.63 17.71 39.27
CA GLU A 108 -29.18 17.46 39.30
C GLU A 108 -28.84 16.02 38.88
N LEU A 109 -29.50 15.03 39.48
CA LEU A 109 -29.32 13.61 39.10
C LEU A 109 -29.77 13.35 37.65
N LYS A 110 -30.86 14.00 37.22
CA LYS A 110 -31.35 13.92 35.83
C LYS A 110 -30.30 14.41 34.85
N LYS A 111 -29.64 15.53 35.17
CA LYS A 111 -28.54 16.07 34.36
C LYS A 111 -27.38 15.08 34.26
N GLU A 112 -26.93 14.52 35.38
CA GLU A 112 -25.84 13.53 35.41
C GLU A 112 -26.15 12.30 34.56
N VAL A 113 -27.37 11.74 34.68
CA VAL A 113 -27.81 10.59 33.89
C VAL A 113 -27.89 10.95 32.40
N LEU A 114 -28.41 12.12 32.04
CA LEU A 114 -28.46 12.58 30.64
C LEU A 114 -27.05 12.71 30.04
N GLU A 115 -26.10 13.27 30.79
CA GLU A 115 -24.71 13.38 30.35
C GLU A 115 -24.08 12.00 30.13
N HIS A 116 -24.30 11.05 31.06
CA HIS A 116 -23.79 9.69 30.92
C HIS A 116 -24.37 8.97 29.70
N VAL A 117 -25.70 8.99 29.53
CA VAL A 117 -26.37 8.32 28.41
C VAL A 117 -25.95 8.91 27.07
N ASN A 118 -25.80 10.25 26.99
CA ASN A 118 -25.28 10.90 25.79
C ASN A 118 -23.83 10.49 25.49
N SER A 119 -22.98 10.37 26.52
CA SER A 119 -21.60 9.89 26.36
C SER A 119 -21.57 8.46 25.77
N VAL A 120 -22.38 7.55 26.32
CA VAL A 120 -22.49 6.17 25.83
C VAL A 120 -23.01 6.13 24.39
N LYS A 121 -24.06 6.91 24.07
CA LYS A 121 -24.57 7.04 22.70
C LYS A 121 -23.50 7.52 21.71
N ASN A 122 -22.72 8.52 22.09
CA ASN A 122 -21.64 9.06 21.25
C ASN A 122 -20.55 8.00 20.96
N ILE A 123 -20.26 7.12 21.93
CA ILE A 123 -19.35 5.98 21.74
C ILE A 123 -19.91 5.04 20.66
N PHE A 124 -21.19 4.68 20.75
CA PHE A 124 -21.83 3.81 19.74
C PHE A 124 -21.89 4.45 18.35
N GLU A 125 -22.15 5.75 18.26
CA GLU A 125 -22.10 6.48 16.99
C GLU A 125 -20.69 6.50 16.39
N SER A 126 -19.67 6.74 17.20
CA SER A 126 -18.27 6.69 16.77
C SER A 126 -17.90 5.30 16.23
N LEU A 127 -18.27 4.22 16.94
CA LEU A 127 -18.03 2.85 16.50
C LEU A 127 -18.76 2.53 15.20
N LYS A 128 -20.03 2.92 15.07
CA LYS A 128 -20.79 2.79 13.82
C LYS A 128 -20.07 3.47 12.65
N ASN A 129 -19.62 4.70 12.84
CA ASN A 129 -18.94 5.47 11.79
C ASN A 129 -17.63 4.78 11.35
N ARG A 130 -16.87 4.17 12.27
CA ARG A 130 -15.68 3.38 11.90
C ARG A 130 -16.00 2.24 10.94
N TYR A 131 -17.12 1.54 11.12
CA TYR A 131 -17.54 0.46 10.22
C TYR A 131 -17.99 0.99 8.84
N VAL A 132 -18.69 2.12 8.81
CA VAL A 132 -19.07 2.80 7.55
C VAL A 132 -17.82 3.22 6.77
N ASP A 133 -16.87 3.85 7.45
CA ASP A 133 -15.59 4.27 6.87
C ASP A 133 -14.78 3.07 6.37
N ALA A 134 -14.78 1.96 7.12
CA ALA A 134 -14.10 0.73 6.69
C ALA A 134 -14.66 0.21 5.36
N ILE A 135 -15.98 0.20 5.18
CA ILE A 135 -16.63 -0.20 3.91
C ILE A 135 -16.26 0.79 2.79
N SER A 136 -16.40 2.10 3.04
CA SER A 136 -16.07 3.15 2.07
C SER A 136 -14.62 3.08 1.60
N LYS A 137 -13.70 2.81 2.53
CA LYS A 137 -12.27 2.64 2.25
C LYS A 137 -12.01 1.46 1.31
N GLN A 138 -12.71 0.33 1.46
CA GLN A 138 -12.48 -0.81 0.57
C GLN A 138 -12.93 -0.54 -0.87
N GLY A 139 -14.03 0.21 -1.07
CA GLY A 139 -14.45 0.63 -2.41
C GLY A 139 -13.36 1.46 -3.10
N LYS A 140 -12.87 2.50 -2.40
CA LYS A 140 -11.80 3.37 -2.89
C LYS A 140 -10.50 2.62 -3.20
N ASN A 141 -10.11 1.69 -2.33
CA ASN A 141 -8.92 0.87 -2.56
C ASN A 141 -9.09 -0.03 -3.79
N SER A 142 -10.27 -0.65 -3.96
CA SER A 142 -10.56 -1.47 -5.13
C SER A 142 -10.54 -0.67 -6.43
N ASP A 143 -11.07 0.55 -6.43
CA ASP A 143 -11.08 1.41 -7.62
C ASP A 143 -9.67 1.91 -7.94
N GLY A 144 -8.90 2.33 -6.93
CA GLY A 144 -7.50 2.68 -7.09
C GLY A 144 -6.65 1.52 -7.64
N GLN A 145 -6.90 0.29 -7.18
CA GLN A 145 -6.20 -0.87 -7.73
C GLN A 145 -6.56 -1.14 -9.20
N LYS A 146 -7.83 -0.99 -9.60
CA LYS A 146 -8.22 -1.13 -11.01
C LYS A 146 -7.51 -0.10 -11.88
N ALA A 147 -7.41 1.14 -11.41
CA ALA A 147 -6.66 2.19 -12.09
C ALA A 147 -5.17 1.81 -12.21
N PHE A 148 -4.55 1.30 -11.14
CA PHE A 148 -3.18 0.79 -11.18
C PHE A 148 -2.98 -0.30 -12.22
N PHE A 149 -3.85 -1.32 -12.20
CA PHE A 149 -3.68 -2.48 -13.06
C PHE A 149 -3.88 -2.10 -14.52
N SER A 150 -4.79 -1.17 -14.80
CA SER A 150 -4.97 -0.61 -16.14
C SER A 150 -3.73 0.16 -16.57
N TYR A 151 -3.22 1.07 -15.71
CA TYR A 151 -1.98 1.81 -15.96
C TYR A 151 -0.81 0.89 -16.28
N VAL A 152 -0.57 -0.15 -15.47
CA VAL A 152 0.54 -1.10 -15.69
C VAL A 152 0.40 -1.82 -17.03
N ARG A 153 -0.79 -2.31 -17.35
CA ARG A 153 -1.04 -3.07 -18.60
C ARG A 153 -0.95 -2.19 -19.84
N GLU A 154 -1.36 -0.92 -19.74
CA GLU A 154 -1.46 0.00 -20.87
C GLU A 154 -0.15 0.78 -21.11
N ASN A 155 0.61 1.08 -20.06
CA ASN A 155 1.73 2.03 -20.14
C ASN A 155 3.10 1.43 -19.83
N LEU A 156 3.18 0.29 -19.14
CA LEU A 156 4.46 -0.30 -18.75
C LEU A 156 4.79 -1.51 -19.63
N LEU A 157 5.62 -1.27 -20.65
CA LEU A 157 6.15 -2.35 -21.50
C LEU A 157 6.95 -3.36 -20.67
N PHE A 158 6.93 -4.61 -21.11
CA PHE A 158 7.63 -5.73 -20.48
C PHE A 158 7.31 -5.91 -18.98
N THR A 159 6.15 -5.43 -18.53
CA THR A 159 5.74 -5.51 -17.13
C THR A 159 4.54 -6.44 -16.96
N GLU A 160 4.62 -7.39 -16.03
CA GLU A 160 3.55 -8.32 -15.71
C GLU A 160 3.09 -8.16 -14.26
N LEU A 161 1.76 -8.15 -14.07
CA LEU A 161 1.15 -8.23 -12.75
C LEU A 161 1.08 -9.70 -12.29
N ARG A 162 1.62 -9.96 -11.11
CA ARG A 162 1.61 -11.25 -10.42
C ARG A 162 0.70 -11.14 -9.20
N THR A 163 -0.59 -11.40 -9.40
CA THR A 163 -1.59 -11.20 -8.35
C THR A 163 -1.92 -12.46 -7.56
N THR A 164 -2.36 -12.27 -6.32
CA THR A 164 -3.04 -13.30 -5.52
C THR A 164 -4.34 -12.74 -4.93
N PRO A 165 -5.43 -13.51 -4.82
CA PRO A 165 -6.68 -12.97 -4.30
C PRO A 165 -6.55 -12.49 -2.85
N LEU A 166 -7.00 -11.26 -2.59
CA LEU A 166 -7.16 -10.75 -1.23
C LEU A 166 -8.21 -11.55 -0.45
N VAL A 167 -7.95 -11.79 0.83
CA VAL A 167 -8.85 -12.55 1.72
C VAL A 167 -9.41 -11.64 2.81
N THR A 168 -10.59 -11.98 3.33
CA THR A 168 -11.20 -11.25 4.44
C THR A 168 -11.19 -12.11 5.70
N ARG A 169 -10.71 -11.54 6.81
CA ARG A 169 -10.80 -12.11 8.16
C ARG A 169 -11.31 -11.02 9.10
N ASP A 170 -12.35 -11.32 9.86
CA ASP A 170 -12.94 -10.40 10.85
C ASP A 170 -13.29 -9.01 10.30
N GLY A 171 -13.77 -8.95 9.06
CA GLY A 171 -14.12 -7.69 8.38
C GLY A 171 -12.92 -6.86 7.89
N ILE A 172 -11.70 -7.41 7.96
CA ILE A 172 -10.47 -6.78 7.49
C ILE A 172 -9.97 -7.54 6.27
N ILE A 173 -9.57 -6.80 5.23
CA ILE A 173 -8.92 -7.38 4.04
C ILE A 173 -7.43 -7.53 4.31
N GLN A 174 -6.91 -8.72 4.01
CA GLN A 174 -5.51 -9.09 4.19
C GLN A 174 -4.96 -9.67 2.89
N GLN A 175 -3.69 -9.37 2.62
CA GLN A 175 -2.92 -10.02 1.58
C GLN A 175 -2.51 -11.42 2.05
N LYS A 176 -2.58 -12.41 1.15
CA LYS A 176 -2.15 -13.77 1.45
C LYS A 176 -1.51 -14.41 0.22
N GLY A 177 -0.31 -14.99 0.40
CA GLY A 177 0.34 -15.83 -0.60
C GLY A 177 1.14 -15.07 -1.66
N VAL A 178 1.26 -13.74 -1.56
CA VAL A 178 2.13 -12.96 -2.45
C VAL A 178 3.59 -13.36 -2.26
N ASP A 179 4.04 -13.50 -1.02
CA ASP A 179 5.44 -13.82 -0.70
C ASP A 179 5.80 -15.21 -1.20
N ALA A 180 4.89 -16.17 -1.01
CA ALA A 180 5.02 -17.52 -1.57
C ALA A 180 5.06 -17.51 -3.11
N LYS A 181 4.22 -16.70 -3.76
CA LYS A 181 4.24 -16.56 -5.22
C LYS A 181 5.53 -15.92 -5.72
N PHE A 182 6.00 -14.87 -5.02
CA PHE A 182 7.27 -14.20 -5.32
C PHE A 182 8.43 -15.18 -5.23
N ALA A 183 8.58 -15.86 -4.09
CA ALA A 183 9.63 -16.85 -3.85
C ALA A 183 9.63 -17.96 -4.90
N THR A 184 8.44 -18.49 -5.22
CA THR A 184 8.27 -19.54 -6.23
C THR A 184 8.69 -19.07 -7.62
N ASP A 185 8.19 -17.92 -8.06
CA ASP A 185 8.52 -17.37 -9.38
C ASP A 185 10.02 -17.05 -9.48
N LEU A 186 10.64 -16.50 -8.42
CA LEU A 186 12.08 -16.22 -8.36
C LEU A 186 12.92 -17.49 -8.58
N ILE A 187 12.60 -18.58 -7.89
CA ILE A 187 13.30 -19.86 -7.99
C ILE A 187 13.10 -20.51 -9.36
N LEU A 188 11.85 -20.57 -9.84
CA LEU A 188 11.53 -21.20 -11.12
C LEU A 188 12.22 -20.49 -12.30
N LEU A 189 12.21 -19.16 -12.29
CA LEU A 189 12.86 -18.36 -13.34
C LEU A 189 14.39 -18.45 -13.26
N ALA A 190 14.96 -18.59 -12.06
CA ALA A 190 16.39 -18.84 -11.90
C ALA A 190 16.78 -20.21 -12.46
N GLN A 191 16.00 -21.25 -12.11
CA GLN A 191 16.19 -22.62 -12.56
C GLN A 191 16.09 -22.74 -14.09
N SER A 192 15.15 -22.01 -14.72
CA SER A 192 14.99 -21.99 -16.16
C SER A 192 15.99 -21.07 -16.89
N ASN A 193 16.97 -20.51 -16.16
CA ASN A 193 17.95 -19.56 -16.68
C ASN A 193 17.33 -18.34 -17.40
N ALA A 194 16.19 -17.86 -16.91
CA ALA A 194 15.47 -16.72 -17.48
C ALA A 194 16.20 -15.39 -17.24
N PHE A 195 17.03 -15.32 -16.21
CA PHE A 195 17.84 -14.15 -15.87
C PHE A 195 19.21 -14.55 -15.34
N ASP A 196 20.14 -13.59 -15.40
CA ASP A 196 21.46 -13.63 -14.76
C ASP A 196 21.48 -12.72 -13.52
N VAL A 197 20.70 -11.62 -13.56
CA VAL A 197 20.58 -10.62 -12.48
C VAL A 197 19.12 -10.52 -12.01
N ALA A 198 18.88 -10.78 -10.73
CA ALA A 198 17.61 -10.47 -10.06
C ALA A 198 17.71 -9.12 -9.36
N ILE A 199 16.83 -8.19 -9.70
CA ILE A 199 16.70 -6.89 -9.04
C ILE A 199 15.44 -6.96 -8.17
N LEU A 200 15.60 -7.05 -6.85
CA LEU A 200 14.51 -7.22 -5.90
C LEU A 200 14.15 -5.88 -5.27
N LEU A 201 12.95 -5.37 -5.56
CA LEU A 201 12.39 -4.21 -4.88
C LEU A 201 11.56 -4.70 -3.69
N SER A 202 12.26 -5.29 -2.73
CA SER A 202 11.69 -5.81 -1.49
C SER A 202 12.80 -5.93 -0.44
N GLY A 203 12.50 -5.57 0.80
CA GLY A 203 13.29 -5.92 1.97
C GLY A 203 12.65 -7.02 2.83
N ASP A 204 11.74 -7.83 2.28
CA ASP A 204 11.08 -8.90 3.03
C ASP A 204 12.06 -10.01 3.42
N ALA A 205 12.16 -10.28 4.73
CA ALA A 205 13.05 -11.29 5.28
C ALA A 205 12.63 -12.71 4.89
N ASP A 206 11.35 -12.93 4.54
CA ASP A 206 10.85 -14.25 4.13
C ASP A 206 11.45 -14.70 2.78
N LEU A 207 12.05 -13.78 2.01
CA LEU A 207 12.74 -14.10 0.75
C LEU A 207 14.17 -14.61 0.95
N LYS A 208 14.71 -14.58 2.17
CA LYS A 208 16.10 -14.92 2.50
C LYS A 208 16.54 -16.25 1.89
N GLU A 209 15.80 -17.32 2.16
CA GLU A 209 16.15 -18.67 1.69
C GLU A 209 16.03 -18.79 0.15
N SER A 210 15.11 -18.06 -0.46
CA SER A 210 14.97 -18.04 -1.92
C SER A 210 16.15 -17.32 -2.58
N ILE A 211 16.57 -16.19 -2.02
CA ILE A 211 17.73 -15.42 -2.48
C ILE A 211 19.01 -16.27 -2.36
N LYS A 212 19.22 -16.86 -1.18
CA LYS A 212 20.36 -17.73 -0.93
C LYS A 212 20.42 -18.88 -1.94
N LEU A 213 19.29 -19.56 -2.15
CA LEU A 213 19.19 -20.66 -3.10
C LEU A 213 19.56 -20.23 -4.53
N ILE A 214 19.05 -19.11 -5.03
CA ILE A 214 19.35 -18.69 -6.41
C ILE A 214 20.79 -18.24 -6.60
N ARG A 215 21.41 -17.65 -5.57
CA ARG A 215 22.82 -17.27 -5.59
C ARG A 215 23.72 -18.50 -5.57
N GLU A 216 23.56 -19.33 -4.55
CA GLU A 216 24.47 -20.46 -4.29
C GLU A 216 24.30 -21.58 -5.32
N ARG A 217 23.05 -21.90 -5.71
CA ARG A 217 22.76 -23.06 -6.56
C ARG A 217 22.66 -22.72 -8.05
N TYR A 218 22.17 -21.53 -8.38
CA TYR A 218 21.94 -21.13 -9.77
C TYR A 218 22.86 -20.00 -10.25
N GLY A 219 23.80 -19.55 -9.39
CA GLY A 219 24.82 -18.56 -9.74
C GLY A 219 24.25 -17.20 -10.15
N LYS A 220 23.09 -16.82 -9.60
CA LYS A 220 22.41 -15.55 -9.94
C LYS A 220 22.97 -14.41 -9.12
N LEU A 221 23.17 -13.25 -9.75
CA LEU A 221 23.46 -12.00 -9.04
C LEU A 221 22.17 -11.42 -8.48
N VAL A 222 22.18 -11.03 -7.21
CA VAL A 222 21.02 -10.46 -6.53
C VAL A 222 21.32 -9.04 -6.07
N VAL A 223 20.57 -8.08 -6.63
CA VAL A 223 20.55 -6.69 -6.19
C VAL A 223 19.27 -6.46 -5.40
N VAL A 224 19.39 -6.02 -4.14
CA VAL A 224 18.23 -5.65 -3.32
C VAL A 224 18.10 -4.14 -3.24
N VAL A 225 16.89 -3.62 -3.37
CA VAL A 225 16.56 -2.20 -3.24
C VAL A 225 15.51 -2.04 -2.15
N ALA A 226 15.87 -1.35 -1.08
CA ALA A 226 14.97 -1.07 0.05
C ALA A 226 15.41 0.19 0.79
N TYR A 227 14.57 0.66 1.72
CA TYR A 227 14.93 1.75 2.62
C TYR A 227 15.54 1.22 3.91
N ARG A 228 16.72 1.74 4.26
CA ARG A 228 17.38 1.56 5.56
C ARG A 228 17.92 2.91 6.03
N SER A 229 17.44 3.42 7.16
CA SER A 229 18.14 4.54 7.81
C SER A 229 19.42 4.04 8.48
N PRO A 230 20.58 4.68 8.25
CA PRO A 230 21.80 4.45 9.01
C PRO A 230 21.78 5.14 10.38
N ARG A 231 20.74 5.93 10.68
CA ARG A 231 20.62 6.84 11.82
C ARG A 231 19.47 6.42 12.73
N PRO A 232 19.74 5.76 13.87
CA PRO A 232 18.70 5.35 14.83
C PRO A 232 17.80 6.52 15.29
N GLU A 233 18.35 7.73 15.36
CA GLU A 233 17.67 8.97 15.75
C GLU A 233 16.60 9.44 14.77
N ASP A 234 16.56 8.90 13.55
CA ASP A 234 15.51 9.27 12.59
C ASP A 234 14.13 8.77 13.02
N HIS A 235 14.07 7.77 13.91
CA HIS A 235 12.83 7.10 14.32
C HIS A 235 11.98 6.60 13.13
N ILE A 236 12.62 6.36 11.97
CA ILE A 236 12.00 5.79 10.79
C ILE A 236 12.40 4.32 10.70
N GLU A 237 11.42 3.45 10.92
CA GLU A 237 11.58 2.00 10.79
C GLU A 237 12.11 1.61 9.40
N ASN A 238 13.13 0.75 9.41
CA ASN A 238 13.74 0.15 8.22
C ASN A 238 12.76 -0.79 7.52
N THR A 239 12.95 -0.99 6.22
CA THR A 239 12.11 -1.89 5.41
C THR A 239 12.84 -3.17 5.00
N ILE A 240 14.05 -3.37 5.51
CA ILE A 240 14.92 -4.52 5.26
C ILE A 240 15.59 -4.98 6.56
N SER A 241 15.76 -6.29 6.71
CA SER A 241 16.47 -6.90 7.84
C SER A 241 17.99 -7.02 7.59
N ASP A 242 18.77 -7.09 8.67
CA ASP A 242 20.23 -7.35 8.58
C ASP A 242 20.54 -8.70 7.94
N ASP A 243 19.68 -9.69 8.15
CA ASP A 243 19.85 -11.01 7.61
C ASP A 243 19.67 -11.03 6.09
N LEU A 244 18.68 -10.33 5.56
CA LEU A 244 18.48 -10.26 4.10
C LEU A 244 19.65 -9.56 3.40
N LEU A 245 20.26 -8.55 4.04
CA LEU A 245 21.40 -7.82 3.50
C LEU A 245 22.65 -8.68 3.35
N LYS A 246 22.85 -9.65 4.24
CA LYS A 246 23.96 -10.60 4.14
C LYS A 246 23.78 -11.56 2.96
N GLU A 247 22.54 -11.78 2.53
CA GLU A 247 22.23 -12.70 1.45
C GLU A 247 22.21 -12.04 0.06
N CYS A 248 22.32 -10.71 -0.07
CA CYS A 248 22.39 -10.06 -1.38
C CYS A 248 23.85 -9.81 -1.82
N ASP A 249 24.10 -9.74 -3.13
CA ASP A 249 25.41 -9.34 -3.67
C ASP A 249 25.59 -7.82 -3.63
N TYR A 250 24.50 -7.10 -3.88
CA TYR A 250 24.48 -5.65 -3.87
C TYR A 250 23.22 -5.13 -3.20
N PHE A 251 23.36 -4.04 -2.46
CA PHE A 251 22.26 -3.33 -1.83
C PHE A 251 22.23 -1.87 -2.28
N PHE A 252 21.11 -1.44 -2.83
CA PHE A 252 20.81 -0.03 -3.04
C PHE A 252 19.88 0.47 -1.95
N ASN A 253 20.44 1.26 -1.05
CA ASN A 253 19.69 1.92 -0.03
C ASN A 253 18.97 3.15 -0.59
N LEU A 254 17.64 3.16 -0.53
CA LEU A 254 16.86 4.33 -0.94
C LEU A 254 17.19 5.57 -0.12
N TYR A 255 17.67 5.40 1.12
CA TYR A 255 18.10 6.51 1.97
C TYR A 255 19.21 7.35 1.32
N ASP A 256 20.08 6.71 0.54
CA ASP A 256 21.27 7.35 -0.05
C ASP A 256 20.93 8.10 -1.35
N PHE A 257 19.67 8.13 -1.76
CA PHE A 257 19.26 8.84 -2.97
C PHE A 257 19.28 10.34 -2.72
N SER A 258 20.05 11.05 -3.55
CA SER A 258 20.04 12.51 -3.60
C SER A 258 18.68 13.05 -4.05
N GLU A 259 18.41 14.32 -3.76
CA GLU A 259 17.19 14.99 -4.20
C GLU A 259 17.02 14.92 -5.73
N ASN A 260 18.11 15.08 -6.49
CA ASN A 260 18.09 14.98 -7.96
C ASN A 260 17.65 13.61 -8.44
N GLU A 261 18.06 12.54 -7.76
CA GLU A 261 17.62 11.18 -8.08
C GLU A 261 16.15 10.99 -7.71
N ILE A 262 15.71 11.54 -6.58
CA ILE A 262 14.31 11.51 -6.16
C ILE A 262 13.40 12.25 -7.15
N PHE A 263 13.82 13.42 -7.66
CA PHE A 263 13.09 14.15 -8.70
C PHE A 263 12.93 13.35 -10.00
N LYS A 264 13.91 12.51 -10.36
CA LYS A 264 13.83 11.69 -11.59
C LYS A 264 12.78 10.57 -11.51
N ILE A 265 12.40 10.15 -10.29
CA ILE A 265 11.49 9.02 -10.06
C ILE A 265 10.15 9.43 -9.45
N SER A 266 9.90 10.74 -9.29
CA SER A 266 8.72 11.22 -8.58
C SER A 266 8.27 12.62 -9.00
N ASP A 267 6.98 12.88 -8.81
CA ASP A 267 6.39 14.21 -8.90
C ASP A 267 6.14 14.80 -7.51
N LYS A 268 5.98 16.14 -7.44
CA LYS A 268 5.44 16.76 -6.21
C LYS A 268 4.00 16.29 -5.98
N LYS A 269 3.70 15.95 -4.73
CA LYS A 269 2.36 15.54 -4.34
C LYS A 269 1.47 16.78 -4.22
N ILE A 270 0.46 16.88 -5.08
CA ILE A 270 -0.49 18.00 -5.06
C ILE A 270 -1.34 17.94 -3.77
N PRO A 271 -1.45 19.03 -2.99
CA PRO A 271 -2.30 19.10 -1.81
C PRO A 271 -3.78 18.89 -2.15
N LYS A 272 -4.50 18.15 -1.28
CA LYS A 272 -5.95 17.89 -1.47
C LYS A 272 -6.83 19.14 -1.58
N LYS A 273 -6.43 20.27 -1.00
CA LYS A 273 -7.20 21.53 -1.06
C LYS A 273 -7.25 22.11 -2.47
N GLU A 274 -6.21 21.92 -3.28
CA GLU A 274 -6.11 22.47 -4.64
C GLU A 274 -6.84 21.61 -5.69
N LEU A 275 -7.07 20.32 -5.40
CA LEU A 275 -7.84 19.41 -6.27
C LEU A 275 -9.35 19.70 -6.26
N LEU A 276 -9.86 20.44 -5.27
CA LEU A 276 -11.28 20.77 -5.13
C LEU A 276 -11.68 22.08 -5.81
N THR A 277 -10.72 22.91 -6.22
CA THR A 277 -10.96 24.23 -6.81
C THR A 277 -10.90 24.24 -8.35
N ASN A 278 -10.40 23.17 -8.97
CA ASN A 278 -10.25 23.09 -10.42
C ASN A 278 -11.23 22.04 -10.98
N ASN A 279 -12.22 22.48 -11.78
CA ASN A 279 -13.05 21.58 -12.60
C ASN A 279 -12.14 20.66 -13.45
N PRO A 280 -12.38 19.35 -13.53
CA PRO A 280 -11.43 18.44 -14.17
C PRO A 280 -11.49 18.59 -15.70
N PRO A 281 -10.36 18.82 -16.39
CA PRO A 281 -10.28 18.51 -17.80
C PRO A 281 -10.04 16.99 -17.99
N HIS A 282 -10.47 16.52 -19.14
CA HIS A 282 -10.23 15.27 -19.89
C HIS A 282 -8.97 14.41 -19.54
N PRO A 283 -8.87 13.14 -20.02
CA PRO A 283 -8.49 11.92 -19.29
C PRO A 283 -7.02 11.76 -18.86
N SER A 284 -6.19 12.79 -18.93
CA SER A 284 -4.80 12.76 -18.44
C SER A 284 -4.68 12.78 -16.90
N TYR A 285 -5.81 12.91 -16.19
CA TYR A 285 -5.88 13.00 -14.72
C TYR A 285 -6.14 11.66 -14.00
N VAL A 286 -6.30 10.56 -14.73
CA VAL A 286 -6.50 9.22 -14.12
C VAL A 286 -5.23 8.70 -13.42
N ASP A 287 -4.07 9.30 -13.72
CA ASP A 287 -2.77 9.01 -13.09
C ASP A 287 -2.57 9.63 -11.68
N GLN A 288 -3.54 10.42 -11.18
CA GLN A 288 -3.31 11.29 -10.01
C GLN A 288 -4.07 10.90 -8.73
N VAL A 289 -4.80 9.79 -8.69
CA VAL A 289 -5.58 9.44 -7.49
C VAL A 289 -5.48 7.95 -7.16
N TYR A 290 -4.45 7.56 -6.41
CA TYR A 290 -4.66 6.55 -5.38
C TYR A 290 -5.29 7.24 -4.17
N PRO A 291 -6.56 6.98 -3.84
CA PRO A 291 -7.17 7.63 -2.71
C PRO A 291 -6.62 6.99 -1.43
N THR A 292 -5.64 7.64 -0.80
CA THR A 292 -5.63 7.69 0.66
C THR A 292 -6.80 8.58 1.09
N GLY A 293 -7.99 7.98 1.14
CA GLY A 293 -9.21 8.49 1.77
C GLY A 293 -9.70 9.88 1.36
N ALA A 294 -10.67 9.98 0.45
CA ALA A 294 -11.64 11.09 0.41
C ALA A 294 -12.94 10.59 -0.23
N ALA A 295 -14.08 10.93 0.37
CA ALA A 295 -15.41 10.52 -0.06
C ALA A 295 -15.84 11.28 -1.31
N LEU A 296 -16.49 10.59 -2.25
CA LEU A 296 -17.38 11.23 -3.21
C LEU A 296 -18.82 10.98 -2.73
N VAL A 297 -19.46 12.08 -2.35
CA VAL A 297 -20.90 12.18 -2.12
C VAL A 297 -21.57 11.94 -3.46
N THR A 298 -22.41 10.90 -3.55
CA THR A 298 -23.31 10.74 -4.70
C THR A 298 -24.70 11.17 -4.27
N ASN A 299 -25.12 12.34 -4.71
CA ASN A 299 -26.53 12.65 -4.89
C ASN A 299 -27.00 11.87 -6.13
N ARG A 300 -27.89 10.91 -5.95
CA ARG A 300 -28.83 10.49 -7.01
C ARG A 300 -30.23 10.57 -6.46
N LYS A 301 -30.98 11.55 -6.99
CA LYS A 301 -32.44 11.48 -7.09
C LYS A 301 -32.75 10.56 -8.29
N TYR A 302 -33.70 9.67 -8.05
CA TYR A 302 -34.53 8.83 -8.95
C TYR A 302 -33.96 8.51 -10.34
#